data_AF-A0AAD5LEI9-F1
#
_entry.id   AF-A0AAD5LEI9-F1
#
_cell.length_a   1.000
_cell.length_b   1.000
_cell.length_c   1.000
_cell.angle_alpha   90.00
_cell.angle_beta   90.00
_cell.angle_gamma   90.00
#
_symmetry.space_group_name_H-M   'P 1'
#
loop_
_entity.id
_entity.type
_entity.pdbx_description
1 polymer ?
#
loop_
_entity_poly.entity_id
_entity_poly.type
_entity_poly.pdbx_seq_one_letter_code
_entity_poly.pdbx_strand_id
1 'polypeptide(L)'
;MSDSPLQGRIFDRSRRFEQLSAEIREQVAALRLHLLLPETQAQALEPKKDKDGLTVEGSKLLAAVSKYLSESKAADMSTDAAKRLADGLVLSGFVSPRKETFALQGFDFDGELFTLVDPSFSSADSQSVWAFKEGAIQAGELKRKKTGMMAKFTGGTSSVYVVANDKKKTVAVFDSDVARHPIMVLDVSSGSVEFDAAIPHGVRLTGSMGSEVFGTPSKEKQDEWLNSFINAGATYREAFNLGAQDVKSFYELKDFDMQGNEVSMDKYRGKVVLVVNVSSKCGLTPTNYPELAALDEKYRDQGLAVLAFPCNQFASQEPGTHEEIMEFVKQYNCQFPFFEKHDVNGANARPVFTYLKAKLPGSFGNFVKWNFTKFLVDRNGQPFKRYAPKDLPFSFEEDIKTLLAQQATETS
;
A
#
# COMPACT_ATOMS: atom_id res chain seq x y z
N MET A 1 -4.73 -6.19 16.48
CA MET A 1 -4.26 -7.10 15.41
C MET A 1 -2.89 -6.59 15.00
N SER A 2 -1.87 -7.44 14.91
CA SER A 2 -0.52 -6.99 14.57
C SER A 2 -0.54 -6.27 13.21
N ASP A 3 0.04 -5.07 13.12
CA ASP A 3 0.26 -4.34 11.86
C ASP A 3 1.35 -5.02 11.00
N SER A 4 1.21 -6.33 10.79
CA SER A 4 2.05 -7.07 9.86
C SER A 4 1.58 -6.74 8.43
N PRO A 5 2.51 -6.41 7.51
CA PRO A 5 2.18 -6.18 6.12
C PRO A 5 1.68 -7.45 5.41
N LEU A 6 2.02 -8.64 5.93
CA LEU A 6 1.61 -9.93 5.38
C LEU A 6 0.51 -10.56 6.25
N GLN A 7 -0.74 -10.18 6.03
CA GLN A 7 -1.90 -10.69 6.78
C GLN A 7 -2.47 -11.95 6.14
N GLY A 8 -3.23 -12.76 6.89
CA GLY A 8 -3.95 -13.93 6.35
C GLY A 8 -3.37 -15.26 6.80
N ARG A 9 -4.23 -16.28 6.87
CA ARG A 9 -3.98 -17.61 7.44
C ARG A 9 -2.76 -18.28 6.87
N ILE A 10 -2.49 -18.12 5.57
CA ILE A 10 -1.32 -18.72 4.91
C ILE A 10 -0.02 -18.09 5.39
N PHE A 11 0.04 -16.77 5.53
CA PHE A 11 1.21 -16.09 6.08
C PHE A 11 1.35 -16.32 7.59
N ASP A 12 0.26 -16.44 8.33
CA ASP A 12 0.27 -16.84 9.75
C ASP A 12 0.86 -18.24 9.93
N ARG A 13 0.43 -19.21 9.12
CA ARG A 13 0.99 -20.57 9.10
C ARG A 13 2.46 -20.57 8.74
N SER A 14 2.84 -19.81 7.71
CA SER A 14 4.25 -19.65 7.35
C SER A 14 5.08 -19.07 8.50
N ARG A 15 4.59 -18.04 9.19
CA ARG A 15 5.31 -17.47 10.36
C ARG A 15 5.46 -18.50 11.46
N ARG A 16 4.42 -19.30 11.71
CA ARG A 16 4.46 -20.36 12.71
C ARG A 16 5.46 -21.45 12.33
N PHE A 17 5.58 -21.78 11.05
CA PHE A 17 6.63 -22.68 10.56
C PHE A 17 8.02 -22.16 10.94
N GLU A 18 8.31 -20.87 10.72
CA GLU A 18 9.61 -20.28 11.07
C GLU A 18 9.88 -20.23 12.58
N GLN A 19 8.85 -20.31 13.41
CA GLN A 19 8.97 -20.38 14.88
C GLN A 19 9.22 -21.81 15.39
N LEU A 20 9.12 -22.84 14.55
CA LEU A 20 9.49 -24.20 14.92
C LEU A 20 11.00 -24.30 15.16
N SER A 21 11.41 -25.28 15.99
CA SER A 21 12.84 -25.54 16.21
C SER A 21 13.55 -25.86 14.89
N ALA A 22 14.84 -25.53 14.81
CA ALA A 22 15.66 -25.82 13.63
C ALA A 22 15.60 -27.31 13.25
N GLU A 23 15.67 -28.20 14.25
CA GLU A 23 15.54 -29.64 14.08
C GLU A 23 14.23 -30.04 13.38
N ILE A 24 13.09 -29.52 13.83
CA ILE A 24 11.79 -29.84 13.21
C ILE A 24 11.75 -29.31 11.77
N ARG A 25 12.25 -28.10 11.53
CA ARG A 25 12.28 -27.51 10.17
C ARG A 25 13.16 -28.32 9.22
N GLU A 26 14.31 -28.81 9.68
CA GLU A 26 15.18 -29.69 8.90
C GLU A 26 14.53 -31.04 8.60
N GLN A 27 13.87 -31.65 9.59
CA GLN A 27 13.12 -32.90 9.38
C GLN A 27 11.97 -32.71 8.39
N VAL A 28 11.22 -31.60 8.47
CA VAL A 28 10.16 -31.28 7.50
C VAL A 28 10.74 -31.07 6.10
N ALA A 29 11.89 -30.39 5.97
CA ALA A 29 12.54 -30.19 4.67
C ALA A 29 12.98 -31.53 4.04
N ALA A 30 13.61 -32.41 4.82
CA ALA A 30 14.01 -33.74 4.36
C ALA A 30 12.80 -34.61 3.98
N LEU A 31 11.74 -34.57 4.79
CA LEU A 31 10.47 -35.25 4.51
C LEU A 31 9.84 -34.74 3.20
N ARG A 32 9.84 -33.43 2.94
CA ARG A 32 9.33 -32.87 1.67
C ARG A 32 10.05 -33.45 0.47
N LEU A 33 11.38 -33.51 0.51
CA LEU A 33 12.18 -34.11 -0.56
C LEU A 33 11.84 -35.59 -0.78
N HIS A 34 11.69 -36.35 0.31
CA HIS A 34 11.30 -37.75 0.24
C HIS A 34 9.89 -37.96 -0.35
N LEU A 35 8.93 -37.12 0.05
CA LEU A 35 7.55 -37.18 -0.46
C LEU A 35 7.42 -36.74 -1.93
N LEU A 36 8.41 -36.02 -2.47
CA LEU A 36 8.48 -35.64 -3.87
C LEU A 36 9.05 -36.75 -4.78
N LEU A 37 9.61 -37.83 -4.23
CA LEU A 37 10.12 -38.95 -5.02
C LEU A 37 8.97 -39.65 -5.79
N PRO A 38 9.14 -40.00 -7.08
CA PRO A 38 8.07 -40.59 -7.91
C PRO A 38 7.43 -41.85 -7.30
N GLU A 39 8.24 -42.71 -6.71
CA GLU A 39 7.81 -43.93 -6.02
C GLU A 39 6.95 -43.62 -4.79
N THR A 40 7.34 -42.63 -3.99
CA THR A 40 6.58 -42.19 -2.80
C THR A 40 5.27 -41.55 -3.22
N GLN A 41 5.27 -40.74 -4.28
CA GLN A 41 4.04 -40.15 -4.82
C GLN A 41 3.08 -41.24 -5.31
N ALA A 42 3.57 -42.19 -6.10
CA ALA A 42 2.73 -43.23 -6.69
C ALA A 42 2.21 -44.26 -5.67
N GLN A 43 3.01 -44.61 -4.65
CA GLN A 43 2.72 -45.72 -3.75
C GLN A 43 2.24 -45.30 -2.36
N ALA A 44 2.61 -44.10 -1.88
CA ALA A 44 2.30 -43.67 -0.53
C ALA A 44 1.28 -42.51 -0.51
N LEU A 45 1.45 -41.51 -1.38
CA LEU A 45 0.50 -40.39 -1.44
C LEU A 45 -0.74 -40.73 -2.28
N GLU A 46 -0.58 -41.50 -3.36
CA GLU A 46 -1.64 -41.84 -4.32
C GLU A 46 -2.52 -40.62 -4.69
N PRO A 47 -1.92 -39.52 -5.20
CA PRO A 47 -2.64 -38.28 -5.40
C PRO A 47 -3.73 -38.41 -6.45
N LYS A 48 -4.91 -37.85 -6.15
CA LYS A 48 -6.06 -37.80 -7.07
C LYS A 48 -6.21 -36.38 -7.61
N LYS A 49 -6.31 -36.25 -8.93
CA LYS A 49 -6.60 -34.96 -9.58
C LYS A 49 -8.11 -34.70 -9.55
N ASP A 50 -8.49 -33.53 -9.08
CA ASP A 50 -9.84 -32.99 -9.24
C ASP A 50 -9.80 -31.54 -9.75
N LYS A 51 -10.95 -30.85 -9.70
CA LYS A 51 -11.09 -29.48 -10.18
C LYS A 51 -10.26 -28.44 -9.40
N ASP A 52 -9.87 -28.76 -8.16
CA ASP A 52 -9.16 -27.87 -7.24
C ASP A 52 -7.65 -28.19 -7.17
N GLY A 53 -7.19 -29.19 -7.93
CA GLY A 53 -5.78 -29.59 -8.04
C GLY A 53 -5.52 -31.05 -7.69
N LEU A 54 -4.28 -31.36 -7.33
CA LEU A 54 -3.89 -32.67 -6.81
C LEU A 54 -4.24 -32.75 -5.32
N THR A 55 -4.87 -33.86 -4.92
CA THR A 55 -5.36 -34.08 -3.56
C THR A 55 -4.86 -35.40 -3.00
N VAL A 56 -4.69 -35.45 -1.67
CA VAL A 56 -4.28 -36.64 -0.92
C VAL A 56 -5.16 -36.81 0.31
N GLU A 57 -5.46 -38.06 0.66
CA GLU A 57 -6.15 -38.41 1.92
C GLU A 57 -5.19 -38.21 3.10
N GLY A 58 -5.62 -37.51 4.14
CA GLY A 58 -4.79 -37.17 5.30
C GLY A 58 -4.22 -38.40 6.00
N SER A 59 -5.00 -39.49 6.07
CA SER A 59 -4.55 -40.77 6.63
C SER A 59 -3.42 -41.41 5.83
N LYS A 60 -3.44 -41.29 4.49
CA LYS A 60 -2.36 -41.75 3.61
C LYS A 60 -1.12 -40.89 3.77
N LEU A 61 -1.29 -39.56 3.87
CA LEU A 61 -0.19 -38.65 4.14
C LEU A 61 0.46 -38.98 5.49
N LEU A 62 -0.32 -39.18 6.55
CA LEU A 62 0.19 -39.54 7.87
C LEU A 62 0.90 -40.91 7.86
N ALA A 63 0.37 -41.89 7.14
CA ALA A 63 1.04 -43.18 6.95
C ALA A 63 2.39 -43.04 6.22
N ALA A 64 2.47 -42.17 5.20
CA ALA A 64 3.71 -41.88 4.50
C ALA A 64 4.75 -41.22 5.43
N VAL A 65 4.32 -40.29 6.29
CA VAL A 65 5.20 -39.67 7.30
C VAL A 65 5.71 -40.69 8.31
N SER A 66 4.83 -41.56 8.83
CA SER A 66 5.22 -42.63 9.76
C SER A 66 6.21 -43.62 9.12
N LYS A 67 6.00 -43.96 7.84
CA LYS A 67 6.93 -44.79 7.08
C LYS A 67 8.30 -44.13 6.94
N TYR A 68 8.33 -42.84 6.59
CA TYR A 68 9.57 -42.06 6.53
C TYR A 68 10.34 -42.04 7.85
N LEU A 69 9.65 -41.86 8.99
CA LEU A 69 10.28 -41.90 10.33
C LEU A 69 10.94 -43.25 10.60
N SER A 70 10.29 -44.35 10.20
CA SER A 70 10.84 -45.70 10.33
C SER A 70 12.07 -45.93 9.44
N GLU A 71 11.99 -45.53 8.17
CA GLU A 71 13.07 -45.72 7.18
C GLU A 71 14.31 -44.86 7.49
N SER A 72 14.08 -43.63 7.98
CA SER A 72 15.15 -42.73 8.42
C SER A 72 15.74 -43.09 9.78
N LYS A 73 15.19 -44.11 10.47
CA LYS A 73 15.57 -44.51 11.85
C LYS A 73 15.54 -43.32 12.81
N ALA A 74 14.48 -42.52 12.73
CA ALA A 74 14.29 -41.38 13.61
C ALA A 74 14.29 -41.81 15.09
N ALA A 75 14.80 -40.94 15.96
CA ALA A 75 14.87 -41.21 17.40
C ALA A 75 13.47 -41.38 18.03
N ASP A 76 12.46 -40.68 17.50
CA ASP A 76 11.05 -40.80 17.87
C ASP A 76 10.21 -41.18 16.64
N MET A 77 9.56 -42.33 16.71
CA MET A 77 8.70 -42.88 15.65
C MET A 77 7.23 -42.96 16.10
N SER A 78 6.86 -42.24 17.15
CA SER A 78 5.51 -42.21 17.67
C SER A 78 4.51 -41.57 16.68
N THR A 79 3.23 -41.88 16.86
CA THR A 79 2.15 -41.22 16.12
C THR A 79 2.15 -39.70 16.33
N ASP A 80 2.52 -39.23 17.53
CA ASP A 80 2.61 -37.80 17.83
C ASP A 80 3.77 -37.13 17.07
N ALA A 81 4.91 -37.81 16.93
CA ALA A 81 6.01 -37.34 16.08
C ALA A 81 5.58 -37.24 14.61
N ALA A 82 4.86 -38.25 14.10
CA ALA A 82 4.32 -38.23 12.75
C ALA A 82 3.33 -37.07 12.55
N LYS A 83 2.40 -36.85 13.49
CA LYS A 83 1.44 -35.74 13.46
C LYS A 83 2.14 -34.38 13.49
N ARG A 84 3.20 -34.21 14.30
CA ARG A 84 4.01 -32.99 14.35
C ARG A 84 4.69 -32.68 13.01
N LEU A 85 5.25 -33.69 12.33
CA LEU A 85 5.85 -33.49 11.01
C LEU A 85 4.80 -33.22 9.93
N ALA A 86 3.64 -33.91 9.99
CA ALA A 86 2.52 -33.66 9.09
C ALA A 86 1.96 -32.24 9.24
N ASP A 87 1.82 -31.74 10.48
CA ASP A 87 1.52 -30.33 10.75
C ASP A 87 2.56 -29.40 10.11
N GLY A 88 3.85 -29.74 10.21
CA GLY A 88 4.94 -29.03 9.54
C GLY A 88 4.78 -28.94 8.01
N LEU A 89 4.25 -29.98 7.36
CA LEU A 89 3.93 -29.95 5.93
C LEU A 89 2.81 -28.96 5.61
N VAL A 90 1.80 -28.83 6.48
CA VAL A 90 0.75 -27.82 6.31
C VAL A 90 1.29 -26.40 6.54
N LEU A 91 2.09 -26.23 7.59
CA LEU A 91 2.66 -24.94 7.97
C LEU A 91 3.67 -24.39 6.96
N SER A 92 4.38 -25.29 6.27
CA SER A 92 5.37 -24.92 5.25
C SER A 92 4.77 -24.71 3.85
N GLY A 93 3.49 -25.00 3.66
CA GLY A 93 2.82 -24.88 2.36
C GLY A 93 3.13 -26.01 1.40
N PHE A 94 3.41 -27.21 1.91
CA PHE A 94 3.51 -28.43 1.09
C PHE A 94 2.11 -28.96 0.75
N VAL A 95 1.25 -29.00 1.77
CA VAL A 95 -0.18 -29.32 1.67
C VAL A 95 -1.03 -28.23 2.31
N SER A 96 -2.31 -28.14 1.93
CA SER A 96 -3.29 -27.26 2.56
C SER A 96 -4.59 -28.03 2.82
N PRO A 97 -5.24 -27.87 3.99
CA PRO A 97 -6.52 -28.51 4.27
C PRO A 97 -7.56 -28.18 3.20
N ARG A 98 -8.37 -29.16 2.82
CA ARG A 98 -9.42 -28.92 1.82
C ARG A 98 -10.56 -28.08 2.38
N LYS A 99 -10.96 -28.37 3.62
CA LYS A 99 -11.94 -27.56 4.33
C LYS A 99 -11.25 -26.30 4.84
N GLU A 100 -11.93 -25.17 4.67
CA GLU A 100 -11.46 -23.95 5.31
C GLU A 100 -11.48 -24.14 6.82
N THR A 101 -10.33 -23.90 7.44
CA THR A 101 -10.15 -24.00 8.89
C THR A 101 -9.36 -22.80 9.38
N PHE A 102 -9.72 -22.29 10.56
CA PHE A 102 -8.95 -21.28 11.28
C PHE A 102 -7.77 -21.88 12.04
N ALA A 103 -7.62 -23.21 12.02
CA ALA A 103 -6.51 -23.89 12.64
C ALA A 103 -5.17 -23.37 12.09
N LEU A 104 -4.28 -23.02 13.02
CA LEU A 104 -2.89 -22.66 12.77
C LEU A 104 -1.93 -23.77 13.18
N GLN A 105 -2.40 -24.88 13.76
CA GLN A 105 -1.66 -26.11 14.08
C GLN A 105 -2.68 -27.18 14.53
N GLY A 106 -2.22 -28.41 14.73
CA GLY A 106 -3.04 -29.53 15.17
C GLY A 106 -4.09 -29.88 14.13
N PHE A 107 -3.67 -30.05 12.87
CA PHE A 107 -4.58 -30.34 11.77
C PHE A 107 -5.11 -31.76 11.91
N ASP A 108 -6.39 -31.95 11.58
CA ASP A 108 -7.01 -33.26 11.56
C ASP A 108 -6.64 -33.99 10.27
N PHE A 109 -5.79 -35.01 10.37
CA PHE A 109 -5.43 -35.86 9.24
C PHE A 109 -6.35 -37.08 9.13
N ASP A 110 -7.15 -37.36 10.16
CA ASP A 110 -7.98 -38.55 10.24
C ASP A 110 -9.32 -38.28 9.53
N GLY A 111 -9.38 -38.62 8.23
CA GLY A 111 -10.59 -38.50 7.42
C GLY A 111 -10.77 -37.18 6.66
N GLU A 112 -9.74 -36.33 6.63
CA GLU A 112 -9.72 -35.12 5.81
C GLU A 112 -8.95 -35.29 4.49
N LEU A 113 -9.31 -34.48 3.48
CA LEU A 113 -8.55 -34.35 2.25
C LEU A 113 -7.65 -33.12 2.33
N PHE A 114 -6.45 -33.24 1.77
CA PHE A 114 -5.50 -32.15 1.64
C PHE A 114 -5.19 -31.90 0.16
N THR A 115 -5.02 -30.63 -0.20
CA THR A 115 -4.55 -30.23 -1.53
C THR A 115 -3.04 -30.09 -1.50
N LEU A 116 -2.34 -30.69 -2.47
CA LEU A 116 -0.92 -30.48 -2.69
C LEU A 116 -0.72 -29.09 -3.32
N VAL A 117 -0.10 -28.18 -2.56
CA VAL A 117 0.06 -26.76 -2.93
C VAL A 117 1.51 -26.36 -3.15
N ASP A 118 2.45 -27.28 -2.89
CA ASP A 118 3.85 -27.10 -3.24
C ASP A 118 4.01 -26.88 -4.76
N PRO A 119 4.80 -25.88 -5.21
CA PRO A 119 5.06 -25.65 -6.62
C PRO A 119 5.67 -26.86 -7.35
N SER A 120 6.30 -27.79 -6.62
CA SER A 120 6.89 -29.01 -7.19
C SER A 120 5.83 -30.03 -7.60
N PHE A 121 4.60 -29.95 -7.07
CA PHE A 121 3.46 -30.77 -7.50
C PHE A 121 2.59 -30.08 -8.53
N SER A 122 2.56 -28.76 -8.54
CA SER A 122 1.57 -28.04 -9.35
C SER A 122 1.93 -28.12 -10.83
N SER A 123 1.01 -28.68 -11.63
CA SER A 123 0.91 -28.27 -13.02
C SER A 123 0.70 -26.75 -13.05
N ALA A 124 1.16 -26.07 -14.10
CA ALA A 124 1.13 -24.61 -14.26
C ALA A 124 -0.21 -23.92 -13.92
N ASP A 125 -1.30 -24.68 -13.84
CA ASP A 125 -2.68 -24.24 -13.59
C ASP A 125 -3.02 -23.92 -12.12
N SER A 126 -2.28 -24.43 -11.12
CA SER A 126 -2.59 -24.17 -9.69
C SER A 126 -1.60 -23.21 -9.04
N GLN A 127 -2.01 -21.95 -8.87
CA GLN A 127 -1.23 -20.91 -8.21
C GLN A 127 -1.90 -20.44 -6.91
N SER A 128 -1.94 -21.31 -5.88
CA SER A 128 -2.50 -20.94 -4.58
C SER A 128 -1.77 -19.75 -3.95
N VAL A 129 -2.34 -19.18 -2.88
CA VAL A 129 -1.68 -18.07 -2.14
C VAL A 129 -0.24 -18.43 -1.72
N TRP A 130 0.03 -19.70 -1.39
CA TRP A 130 1.38 -20.19 -1.08
C TRP A 130 2.39 -19.93 -2.19
N ALA A 131 1.98 -20.03 -3.46
CA ALA A 131 2.85 -19.80 -4.61
C ALA A 131 3.33 -18.34 -4.70
N PHE A 132 2.69 -17.42 -3.99
CA PHE A 132 3.04 -16.00 -3.94
C PHE A 132 3.76 -15.59 -2.64
N LYS A 133 4.03 -16.53 -1.72
CA LYS A 133 4.73 -16.25 -0.46
C LYS A 133 6.10 -15.63 -0.71
N GLU A 134 6.90 -16.21 -1.61
CA GLU A 134 8.25 -15.71 -1.89
C GLU A 134 8.19 -14.37 -2.63
N GLY A 135 8.76 -13.32 -2.04
CA GLY A 135 8.75 -11.96 -2.58
C GLY A 135 7.48 -11.17 -2.28
N ALA A 136 6.53 -11.71 -1.51
CA ALA A 136 5.38 -10.95 -1.02
C ALA A 136 5.86 -9.82 -0.10
N ILE A 137 5.38 -8.60 -0.38
CA ILE A 137 5.70 -7.40 0.41
C ILE A 137 4.49 -6.84 1.14
N GLN A 138 3.28 -7.16 0.68
CA GLN A 138 2.02 -6.81 1.32
C GLN A 138 0.97 -7.88 0.97
N ALA A 139 0.15 -8.29 1.93
CA ALA A 139 -0.98 -9.16 1.72
C ALA A 139 -2.11 -8.87 2.70
N GLY A 140 -3.37 -8.94 2.25
CA GLY A 140 -4.51 -8.66 3.11
C GLY A 140 -5.84 -8.57 2.37
N GLU A 141 -6.92 -8.41 3.14
CA GLU A 141 -8.27 -8.26 2.59
C GLU A 141 -8.48 -6.83 2.07
N LEU A 142 -8.93 -6.72 0.81
CA LEU A 142 -9.38 -5.48 0.18
C LEU A 142 -10.82 -5.64 -0.33
N LYS A 143 -11.46 -4.53 -0.68
CA LYS A 143 -12.75 -4.54 -1.36
C LYS A 143 -12.55 -4.38 -2.86
N ARG A 144 -13.36 -5.06 -3.67
CA ARG A 144 -13.49 -4.78 -5.10
C ARG A 144 -14.93 -4.45 -5.45
N LYS A 145 -15.16 -3.71 -6.53
CA LYS A 145 -16.52 -3.43 -7.02
C LYS A 145 -17.14 -4.71 -7.60
N LYS A 146 -18.39 -5.01 -7.24
CA LYS A 146 -19.17 -6.08 -7.87
C LYS A 146 -19.66 -5.61 -9.25
N THR A 147 -19.53 -6.45 -10.26
CA THR A 147 -20.13 -6.26 -11.59
C THR A 147 -21.45 -7.02 -11.71
N GLY A 148 -22.38 -6.53 -12.55
CA GLY A 148 -23.66 -7.18 -12.83
C GLY A 148 -24.89 -6.59 -12.11
N MET A 149 -26.09 -7.02 -12.54
CA MET A 149 -27.39 -6.42 -12.19
C MET A 149 -27.70 -6.46 -10.67
N MET A 150 -27.16 -7.43 -9.94
CA MET A 150 -27.38 -7.62 -8.50
C MET A 150 -26.42 -6.82 -7.60
N ALA A 151 -25.40 -6.15 -8.18
CA ALA A 151 -24.40 -5.41 -7.42
C ALA A 151 -25.02 -4.26 -6.58
N LYS A 152 -26.04 -3.59 -7.12
CA LYS A 152 -26.73 -2.48 -6.43
C LYS A 152 -27.47 -2.91 -5.17
N PHE A 153 -27.90 -4.17 -5.06
CA PHE A 153 -28.66 -4.68 -3.92
C PHE A 153 -27.80 -5.24 -2.79
N THR A 154 -26.52 -5.54 -3.05
CA THR A 154 -25.63 -6.23 -2.07
C THR A 154 -24.47 -5.35 -1.57
N GLY A 155 -24.66 -4.03 -1.57
CA GLY A 155 -23.65 -3.08 -1.10
C GLY A 155 -22.51 -2.80 -2.10
N GLY A 156 -22.70 -3.15 -3.38
CA GLY A 156 -21.83 -2.72 -4.48
C GLY A 156 -20.42 -3.30 -4.53
N THR A 157 -19.95 -3.99 -3.48
CA THR A 157 -18.57 -4.45 -3.35
C THR A 157 -18.49 -5.88 -2.78
N SER A 158 -17.38 -6.58 -3.03
CA SER A 158 -17.04 -7.89 -2.44
C SER A 158 -15.64 -7.85 -1.81
N SER A 159 -15.42 -8.64 -0.77
CA SER A 159 -14.06 -8.88 -0.24
C SER A 159 -13.25 -9.73 -1.21
N VAL A 160 -11.97 -9.42 -1.31
CA VAL A 160 -10.95 -10.23 -1.97
C VAL A 160 -9.68 -10.20 -1.14
N TYR A 161 -8.86 -11.22 -1.27
CA TYR A 161 -7.55 -11.27 -0.66
C TYR A 161 -6.49 -10.95 -1.71
N VAL A 162 -5.63 -9.98 -1.42
CA VAL A 162 -4.66 -9.44 -2.38
C VAL A 162 -3.25 -9.70 -1.89
N VAL A 163 -2.33 -10.04 -2.79
CA VAL A 163 -0.90 -10.22 -2.51
C VAL A 163 -0.09 -9.39 -3.51
N ALA A 164 0.64 -8.38 -3.02
CA ALA A 164 1.61 -7.63 -3.81
C ALA A 164 3.00 -8.27 -3.70
N ASN A 165 3.64 -8.52 -4.83
CA ASN A 165 4.90 -9.28 -4.90
C ASN A 165 5.97 -8.55 -5.72
N ASP A 166 7.07 -8.18 -5.05
CA ASP A 166 8.19 -7.45 -5.63
C ASP A 166 9.09 -8.33 -6.51
N LYS A 167 9.33 -9.58 -6.10
CA LYS A 167 10.18 -10.51 -6.86
C LYS A 167 9.56 -10.88 -8.21
N LYS A 168 8.25 -11.12 -8.23
CA LYS A 168 7.50 -11.49 -9.43
C LYS A 168 7.00 -10.29 -10.24
N LYS A 169 7.04 -9.08 -9.67
CA LYS A 169 6.43 -7.87 -10.25
C LYS A 169 4.94 -8.03 -10.55
N THR A 170 4.21 -8.68 -9.64
CA THR A 170 2.79 -8.98 -9.81
C THR A 170 1.96 -8.59 -8.60
N VAL A 171 0.67 -8.34 -8.83
CA VAL A 171 -0.36 -8.31 -7.79
C VAL A 171 -1.37 -9.41 -8.08
N ALA A 172 -1.48 -10.39 -7.18
CA ALA A 172 -2.40 -11.50 -7.28
C ALA A 172 -3.64 -11.27 -6.41
N VAL A 173 -4.82 -11.59 -6.95
CA VAL A 173 -6.12 -11.40 -6.30
C VAL A 173 -6.82 -12.74 -6.16
N PHE A 174 -7.34 -13.02 -4.98
CA PHE A 174 -7.95 -14.28 -4.58
C PHE A 174 -9.31 -14.06 -3.94
N ASP A 175 -10.19 -15.07 -3.95
CA ASP A 175 -11.49 -14.99 -3.25
C ASP A 175 -11.30 -15.03 -1.73
N SER A 176 -10.25 -15.70 -1.24
CA SER A 176 -9.88 -15.76 0.18
C SER A 176 -8.38 -15.98 0.35
N ASP A 177 -7.89 -15.81 1.57
CA ASP A 177 -6.49 -16.03 1.95
C ASP A 177 -6.05 -17.50 1.85
N VAL A 178 -6.98 -18.45 1.72
CA VAL A 178 -6.71 -19.89 1.53
C VAL A 178 -7.14 -20.39 0.15
N ALA A 179 -7.45 -19.46 -0.77
CA ALA A 179 -7.86 -19.82 -2.12
C ALA A 179 -6.74 -20.57 -2.86
N ARG A 180 -7.17 -21.50 -3.71
CA ARG A 180 -6.26 -22.39 -4.45
C ARG A 180 -5.84 -21.83 -5.79
N HIS A 181 -6.63 -20.92 -6.35
CA HIS A 181 -6.35 -20.26 -7.62
C HIS A 181 -6.63 -18.77 -7.49
N PRO A 182 -5.85 -17.91 -8.17
CA PRO A 182 -6.14 -16.50 -8.24
C PRO A 182 -7.36 -16.27 -9.14
N ILE A 183 -8.15 -15.26 -8.79
CA ILE A 183 -9.17 -14.72 -9.69
C ILE A 183 -8.48 -13.99 -10.84
N MET A 184 -7.39 -13.29 -10.53
CA MET A 184 -6.53 -12.62 -11.51
C MET A 184 -5.13 -12.42 -10.95
N VAL A 185 -4.17 -12.31 -11.86
CA VAL A 185 -2.79 -11.89 -11.57
C VAL A 185 -2.46 -10.75 -12.51
N LEU A 186 -2.17 -9.58 -11.96
CA LEU A 186 -1.78 -8.40 -12.71
C LEU A 186 -0.25 -8.33 -12.74
N ASP A 187 0.34 -8.33 -13.95
CA ASP A 187 1.73 -7.92 -14.14
C ASP A 187 1.79 -6.39 -14.07
N VAL A 188 2.51 -5.89 -13.07
CA VAL A 188 2.60 -4.46 -12.77
C VAL A 188 3.94 -3.84 -13.15
N SER A 189 4.86 -4.61 -13.77
CA SER A 189 6.20 -4.15 -14.14
C SER A 189 6.20 -2.92 -15.06
N SER A 190 5.23 -2.84 -15.97
CA SER A 190 4.94 -1.67 -16.82
C SER A 190 3.61 -1.02 -16.49
N GLY A 191 3.02 -1.38 -15.34
CA GLY A 191 1.70 -0.97 -14.92
C GLY A 191 1.69 0.43 -14.31
N SER A 192 0.49 0.91 -13.99
CA SER A 192 0.31 2.13 -13.23
C SER A 192 -0.61 1.96 -12.04
N VAL A 193 -0.40 2.79 -11.02
CA VAL A 193 -1.25 2.86 -9.84
C VAL A 193 -1.66 4.29 -9.55
N GLU A 194 -2.91 4.49 -9.16
CA GLU A 194 -3.45 5.82 -8.85
C GLU A 194 -4.55 5.77 -7.80
N PHE A 195 -4.83 6.91 -7.17
CA PHE A 195 -6.01 7.04 -6.32
C PHE A 195 -7.27 7.07 -7.18
N ASP A 196 -8.33 6.39 -6.73
CA ASP A 196 -9.59 6.29 -7.45
C ASP A 196 -10.78 6.52 -6.52
N ALA A 197 -11.73 7.34 -6.96
CA ALA A 197 -12.90 7.73 -6.16
C ALA A 197 -14.12 6.80 -6.38
N ALA A 198 -14.03 5.78 -7.24
CA ALA A 198 -15.15 4.88 -7.54
C ALA A 198 -15.52 3.94 -6.38
N ILE A 199 -14.66 3.83 -5.37
CA ILE A 199 -14.88 3.10 -4.12
C ILE A 199 -14.22 3.90 -2.97
N PRO A 200 -14.77 3.88 -1.74
CA PRO A 200 -14.12 4.54 -0.60
C PRO A 200 -12.67 4.10 -0.45
N HIS A 201 -11.78 5.09 -0.33
CA HIS A 201 -10.33 4.88 -0.25
C HIS A 201 -9.79 4.01 -1.40
N GLY A 202 -10.28 4.23 -2.62
CA GLY A 202 -9.96 3.42 -3.79
C GLY A 202 -8.54 3.62 -4.32
N VAL A 203 -7.91 2.52 -4.72
CA VAL A 203 -6.65 2.51 -5.48
C VAL A 203 -6.91 1.73 -6.76
N ARG A 204 -6.75 2.41 -7.91
CA ARG A 204 -6.77 1.74 -9.21
C ARG A 204 -5.38 1.24 -9.52
N LEU A 205 -5.29 -0.04 -9.85
CA LEU A 205 -4.09 -0.67 -10.34
C LEU A 205 -4.34 -1.15 -11.77
N THR A 206 -3.48 -0.73 -12.69
CA THR A 206 -3.52 -1.12 -14.10
C THR A 206 -2.25 -1.91 -14.41
N GLY A 207 -2.40 -3.18 -14.75
CA GLY A 207 -1.33 -4.01 -15.28
C GLY A 207 -1.31 -4.02 -16.81
N SER A 208 -0.47 -4.89 -17.39
CA SER A 208 -0.35 -5.02 -18.85
C SER A 208 -1.62 -5.50 -19.56
N MET A 209 -2.42 -6.34 -18.90
CA MET A 209 -3.57 -7.06 -19.48
C MET A 209 -4.90 -6.75 -18.77
N GLY A 210 -4.96 -5.73 -17.92
CA GLY A 210 -6.19 -5.39 -17.20
C GLY A 210 -6.01 -4.31 -16.14
N SER A 211 -7.13 -3.85 -15.59
CA SER A 211 -7.14 -2.93 -14.44
C SER A 211 -8.16 -3.38 -13.41
N GLU A 212 -7.90 -3.07 -12.16
CA GLU A 212 -8.78 -3.36 -11.03
C GLU A 212 -8.78 -2.18 -10.06
N VAL A 213 -9.91 -1.94 -9.39
CA VAL A 213 -10.02 -0.90 -8.36
C VAL A 213 -10.26 -1.55 -7.01
N PHE A 214 -9.32 -1.33 -6.09
CA PHE A 214 -9.36 -1.86 -4.74
C PHE A 214 -9.76 -0.78 -3.74
N GLY A 215 -10.77 -1.02 -2.93
CA GLY A 215 -11.10 -0.19 -1.77
C GLY A 215 -10.37 -0.68 -0.53
N THR A 216 -9.75 0.24 0.19
CA THR A 216 -9.04 -0.04 1.46
C THR A 216 -9.92 0.33 2.66
N PRO A 217 -9.67 -0.25 3.85
CA PRO A 217 -10.51 -0.02 5.03
C PRO A 217 -10.37 1.39 5.62
N SER A 218 -9.28 2.10 5.29
CA SER A 218 -9.05 3.48 5.72
C SER A 218 -8.17 4.22 4.72
N LYS A 219 -8.04 5.53 4.89
CA LYS A 219 -7.16 6.39 4.12
C LYS A 219 -5.68 6.03 4.32
N GLU A 220 -5.29 5.69 5.55
CA GLU A 220 -3.92 5.26 5.88
C GLU A 220 -3.57 3.96 5.14
N LYS A 221 -4.51 3.01 5.11
CA LYS A 221 -4.34 1.78 4.33
C LYS A 221 -4.34 2.03 2.81
N GLN A 222 -5.01 3.07 2.32
CA GLN A 222 -4.95 3.48 0.92
C GLN A 222 -3.51 3.78 0.50
N ASP A 223 -2.82 4.59 1.31
CA ASP A 223 -1.44 4.99 1.04
C ASP A 223 -0.47 3.81 1.21
N GLU A 224 -0.66 2.95 2.22
CA GLU A 224 0.14 1.73 2.39
C GLU A 224 0.03 0.80 1.18
N TRP A 225 -1.18 0.54 0.70
CA TRP A 225 -1.41 -0.32 -0.46
C TRP A 225 -0.92 0.31 -1.76
N LEU A 226 -1.12 1.62 -1.96
CA LEU A 226 -0.56 2.36 -3.08
C LEU A 226 0.97 2.19 -3.13
N ASN A 227 1.66 2.44 -2.02
CA ASN A 227 3.11 2.28 -1.92
C ASN A 227 3.54 0.83 -2.14
N SER A 228 2.76 -0.14 -1.65
CA SER A 228 3.03 -1.56 -1.89
C SER A 228 2.94 -1.91 -3.37
N PHE A 229 1.97 -1.35 -4.11
CA PHE A 229 1.89 -1.55 -5.56
C PHE A 229 3.04 -0.86 -6.31
N ILE A 230 3.48 0.32 -5.87
CA ILE A 230 4.67 0.99 -6.41
C ILE A 230 5.93 0.13 -6.18
N ASN A 231 6.12 -0.37 -4.96
CA ASN A 231 7.24 -1.24 -4.61
C ASN A 231 7.19 -2.57 -5.38
N ALA A 232 5.99 -3.07 -5.70
CA ALA A 232 5.83 -4.24 -6.56
C ALA A 232 6.17 -3.95 -8.04
N GLY A 233 6.33 -2.68 -8.45
CA GLY A 233 6.78 -2.29 -9.79
C GLY A 233 5.84 -1.34 -10.53
N ALA A 234 4.66 -1.03 -10.00
CA ALA A 234 3.74 -0.10 -10.65
C ALA A 234 4.28 1.34 -10.65
N THR A 235 4.05 2.08 -11.73
CA THR A 235 4.37 3.51 -11.78
C THR A 235 3.18 4.33 -11.28
N TYR A 236 3.40 5.21 -10.30
CA TYR A 236 2.33 6.11 -9.88
C TYR A 236 1.92 7.04 -11.04
N ARG A 237 0.62 7.11 -11.32
CA ARG A 237 0.02 8.09 -12.25
C ARG A 237 -1.05 8.88 -11.52
N GLU A 238 -1.20 10.15 -11.85
CA GLU A 238 -2.38 10.93 -11.48
C GLU A 238 -3.13 11.23 -12.76
N ALA A 239 -4.21 10.48 -13.06
CA ALA A 239 -4.98 10.69 -14.29
C ALA A 239 -5.79 12.00 -14.34
N PHE A 240 -5.75 12.86 -13.32
CA PHE A 240 -6.67 14.01 -13.25
C PHE A 240 -5.99 15.30 -12.78
N ASN A 241 -5.66 16.12 -13.79
CA ASN A 241 -5.71 17.59 -13.89
C ASN A 241 -4.85 17.98 -15.09
N LEU A 242 -5.15 17.43 -16.27
CA LEU A 242 -4.38 17.67 -17.50
C LEU A 242 -4.24 19.18 -17.78
N GLY A 243 -5.31 19.95 -17.54
CA GLY A 243 -5.29 21.40 -17.68
C GLY A 243 -4.29 22.10 -16.75
N ALA A 244 -4.03 21.58 -15.55
CA ALA A 244 -3.05 22.16 -14.62
C ALA A 244 -1.60 21.75 -14.93
N GLN A 245 -1.38 20.72 -15.76
CA GLN A 245 -0.04 20.35 -16.22
C GLN A 245 0.45 21.30 -17.34
N ASP A 246 -0.49 21.79 -18.16
CA ASP A 246 -0.25 22.75 -19.24
C ASP A 246 -0.09 24.20 -18.74
N VAL A 247 -0.47 24.46 -17.48
CA VAL A 247 -0.23 25.74 -16.82
C VAL A 247 1.27 26.06 -16.85
N LYS A 248 1.59 27.29 -17.25
CA LYS A 248 2.97 27.75 -17.42
C LYS A 248 3.48 28.54 -16.22
N SER A 249 2.59 29.08 -15.41
CA SER A 249 2.93 29.84 -14.21
C SER A 249 1.93 29.57 -13.08
N PHE A 250 2.44 29.59 -11.85
CA PHE A 250 1.62 29.57 -10.63
C PHE A 250 0.52 30.65 -10.65
N TYR A 251 0.76 31.79 -11.31
CA TYR A 251 -0.17 32.92 -11.36
C TYR A 251 -1.45 32.66 -12.16
N GLU A 252 -1.46 31.67 -13.04
CA GLU A 252 -2.66 31.28 -13.80
C GLU A 252 -3.67 30.48 -12.94
N LEU A 253 -3.24 30.05 -11.75
CA LEU A 253 -4.02 29.21 -10.87
C LEU A 253 -4.93 30.06 -9.98
N LYS A 254 -5.98 29.42 -9.49
CA LYS A 254 -6.89 29.97 -8.50
C LYS A 254 -7.22 28.92 -7.46
N ASP A 255 -7.64 29.38 -6.29
CA ASP A 255 -8.11 28.50 -5.24
C ASP A 255 -9.10 29.18 -4.30
N PHE A 256 -9.67 28.47 -3.33
CA PHE A 256 -10.67 29.01 -2.39
C PHE A 256 -10.09 29.24 -0.99
N ASP A 257 -10.35 30.42 -0.42
CA ASP A 257 -10.01 30.77 0.96
C ASP A 257 -10.96 30.12 1.98
N MET A 258 -10.63 30.16 3.27
CA MET A 258 -11.46 29.56 4.34
C MET A 258 -12.93 30.04 4.40
N GLN A 259 -13.28 31.13 3.71
CA GLN A 259 -14.65 31.66 3.62
C GLN A 259 -15.36 31.25 2.32
N GLY A 260 -14.71 30.46 1.47
CA GLY A 260 -15.23 30.02 0.17
C GLY A 260 -15.07 31.04 -0.95
N ASN A 261 -14.28 32.11 -0.76
CA ASN A 261 -14.04 33.08 -1.82
C ASN A 261 -12.94 32.58 -2.75
N GLU A 262 -13.13 32.75 -4.06
CA GLU A 262 -12.09 32.47 -5.05
C GLU A 262 -10.96 33.51 -4.93
N VAL A 263 -9.73 33.02 -4.79
CA VAL A 263 -8.49 33.78 -4.72
C VAL A 263 -7.62 33.40 -5.90
N SER A 264 -7.34 34.37 -6.77
CA SER A 264 -6.34 34.20 -7.83
C SER A 264 -4.92 34.17 -7.26
N MET A 265 -4.10 33.22 -7.70
CA MET A 265 -2.68 33.14 -7.33
C MET A 265 -1.86 34.31 -7.92
N ASP A 266 -2.38 34.99 -8.95
CA ASP A 266 -1.82 36.24 -9.48
C ASP A 266 -1.69 37.34 -8.41
N LYS A 267 -2.51 37.28 -7.34
CA LYS A 267 -2.38 38.14 -6.14
C LYS A 267 -0.97 38.12 -5.54
N TYR A 268 -0.22 37.05 -5.76
CA TYR A 268 1.14 36.85 -5.23
C TYR A 268 2.22 37.13 -6.30
N ARG A 269 1.88 37.81 -7.40
CA ARG A 269 2.85 38.21 -8.43
C ARG A 269 4.01 39.00 -7.85
N GLY A 270 5.24 38.65 -8.26
CA GLY A 270 6.47 39.29 -7.79
C GLY A 270 6.94 38.85 -6.39
N LYS A 271 6.17 38.00 -5.70
CA LYS A 271 6.52 37.44 -4.38
C LYS A 271 7.18 36.08 -4.52
N VAL A 272 8.03 35.76 -3.55
CA VAL A 272 8.46 34.38 -3.31
C VAL A 272 7.34 33.68 -2.53
N VAL A 273 6.80 32.59 -3.06
CA VAL A 273 5.63 31.93 -2.46
C VAL A 273 6.00 30.57 -1.89
N LEU A 274 5.76 30.38 -0.59
CA LEU A 274 5.93 29.10 0.10
C LEU A 274 4.57 28.44 0.30
N VAL A 275 4.28 27.41 -0.51
CA VAL A 275 3.04 26.63 -0.46
C VAL A 275 3.24 25.41 0.44
N VAL A 276 2.37 25.23 1.44
CA VAL A 276 2.51 24.17 2.45
C VAL A 276 1.17 23.46 2.65
N ASN A 277 1.14 22.12 2.53
CA ASN A 277 -0.02 21.37 3.04
C ASN A 277 0.13 21.20 4.56
N VAL A 278 -0.86 21.63 5.34
CA VAL A 278 -0.75 21.72 6.80
C VAL A 278 -1.71 20.79 7.52
N SER A 279 -1.40 20.52 8.79
CA SER A 279 -2.30 19.83 9.70
C SER A 279 -2.11 20.25 11.16
N SER A 280 -3.15 20.06 11.96
CA SER A 280 -3.34 20.42 13.36
C SER A 280 -3.01 19.26 14.31
N LYS A 281 -3.25 18.00 13.91
CA LYS A 281 -3.01 16.81 14.78
C LYS A 281 -1.81 15.97 14.35
N CYS A 282 -0.87 16.56 13.62
CA CYS A 282 0.33 15.88 13.16
C CYS A 282 1.49 16.05 14.17
N GLY A 283 2.32 15.01 14.33
CA GLY A 283 3.52 15.11 15.18
C GLY A 283 4.55 16.15 14.71
N LEU A 284 4.42 16.65 13.47
CA LEU A 284 5.27 17.71 12.90
C LEU A 284 4.70 19.13 13.14
N THR A 285 3.45 19.23 13.58
CA THR A 285 2.73 20.50 13.82
C THR A 285 3.46 21.40 14.83
N PRO A 286 3.94 20.90 16.00
CA PRO A 286 4.56 21.74 17.01
C PRO A 286 5.87 22.41 16.58
N THR A 287 6.52 21.92 15.53
CA THR A 287 7.75 22.52 14.98
C THR A 287 7.46 23.33 13.71
N ASN A 288 6.59 22.83 12.83
CA ASN A 288 6.38 23.49 11.54
C ASN A 288 5.63 24.82 11.65
N TYR A 289 4.55 24.92 12.42
CA TYR A 289 3.82 26.19 12.52
C TYR A 289 4.67 27.32 13.13
N PRO A 290 5.40 27.11 14.25
CA PRO A 290 6.27 28.16 14.78
C PRO A 290 7.33 28.65 13.79
N GLU A 291 8.02 27.74 13.08
CA GLU A 291 9.05 28.15 12.12
C GLU A 291 8.44 28.82 10.88
N LEU A 292 7.27 28.39 10.40
CA LEU A 292 6.56 29.07 9.32
C LEU A 292 6.14 30.49 9.72
N ALA A 293 5.60 30.66 10.94
CA ALA A 293 5.22 31.96 11.46
C ALA A 293 6.42 32.89 11.59
N ALA A 294 7.56 32.37 12.08
CA ALA A 294 8.79 33.14 12.21
C ALA A 294 9.42 33.53 10.85
N LEU A 295 9.38 32.65 9.85
CA LEU A 295 9.80 32.99 8.48
C LEU A 295 8.90 34.07 7.87
N ASP A 296 7.58 33.94 8.03
CA ASP A 296 6.62 34.92 7.56
C ASP A 296 6.86 36.28 8.24
N GLU A 297 6.97 36.33 9.57
CA GLU A 297 7.31 37.56 10.30
C GLU A 297 8.60 38.22 9.80
N LYS A 298 9.64 37.42 9.53
CA LYS A 298 10.95 37.94 9.12
C LYS A 298 10.98 38.49 7.69
N TYR A 299 10.22 37.88 6.77
CA TYR A 299 10.39 38.11 5.33
C TYR A 299 9.13 38.57 4.59
N ARG A 300 7.97 38.65 5.22
CA ARG A 300 6.72 39.08 4.56
C ARG A 300 6.86 40.45 3.90
N ASP A 301 7.46 41.41 4.60
CA ASP A 301 7.69 42.77 4.08
C ASP A 301 8.76 42.83 2.98
N GLN A 302 9.60 41.80 2.86
CA GLN A 302 10.61 41.65 1.80
C GLN A 302 10.06 40.93 0.57
N GLY A 303 8.82 40.43 0.64
CA GLY A 303 8.12 39.78 -0.47
C GLY A 303 7.96 38.27 -0.34
N LEU A 304 8.14 37.67 0.84
CA LEU A 304 7.71 36.29 1.10
C LEU A 304 6.19 36.24 1.28
N ALA A 305 5.55 35.22 0.72
CA ALA A 305 4.17 34.86 1.00
C ALA A 305 4.08 33.38 1.37
N VAL A 306 3.75 33.08 2.64
CA VAL A 306 3.42 31.71 3.06
C VAL A 306 1.95 31.47 2.77
N LEU A 307 1.59 30.31 2.19
CA LEU A 307 0.22 29.91 1.89
C LEU A 307 -0.04 28.53 2.50
N ALA A 308 -0.99 28.44 3.43
CA ALA A 308 -1.31 27.21 4.15
C ALA A 308 -2.57 26.52 3.59
N PHE A 309 -2.44 25.24 3.27
CA PHE A 309 -3.49 24.41 2.68
C PHE A 309 -3.80 23.22 3.61
N PRO A 310 -4.80 23.33 4.49
CA PRO A 310 -5.20 22.21 5.36
C PRO A 310 -5.63 21.00 4.53
N CYS A 311 -5.19 19.82 4.93
CA CYS A 311 -5.49 18.59 4.21
C CYS A 311 -5.69 17.41 5.17
N ASN A 312 -6.82 16.71 5.04
CA ASN A 312 -7.14 15.57 5.89
C ASN A 312 -6.72 14.22 5.30
N GLN A 313 -5.98 14.20 4.18
CA GLN A 313 -5.62 12.97 3.48
C GLN A 313 -4.56 12.13 4.20
N PHE A 314 -3.88 12.68 5.23
CA PHE A 314 -2.72 12.05 5.87
C PHE A 314 -3.04 11.71 7.33
N ALA A 315 -3.26 10.42 7.60
CA ALA A 315 -3.66 9.90 8.92
C ALA A 315 -4.89 10.57 9.56
N SER A 316 -5.77 11.15 8.74
CA SER A 316 -6.96 11.88 9.19
C SER A 316 -6.62 12.95 10.26
N GLN A 317 -5.46 13.59 10.14
CA GLN A 317 -4.92 14.51 11.14
C GLN A 317 -5.49 15.94 11.04
N GLU A 318 -6.36 16.20 10.07
CA GLU A 318 -7.12 17.45 9.90
C GLU A 318 -8.64 17.27 9.92
N PRO A 319 -9.21 16.65 10.98
CA PRO A 319 -10.62 16.28 10.98
C PRO A 319 -11.54 17.50 11.14
N GLY A 320 -11.06 18.59 11.73
CA GLY A 320 -11.90 19.72 12.16
C GLY A 320 -12.48 20.57 11.02
N THR A 321 -13.50 21.38 11.34
CA THR A 321 -14.10 22.36 10.42
C THR A 321 -13.16 23.54 10.15
N HIS A 322 -13.51 24.41 9.21
CA HIS A 322 -12.72 25.62 8.94
C HIS A 322 -12.56 26.49 10.22
N GLU A 323 -13.61 26.62 11.00
CA GLU A 323 -13.62 27.38 12.27
C GLU A 323 -12.70 26.74 13.31
N GLU A 324 -12.76 25.41 13.47
CA GLU A 324 -11.92 24.68 14.42
C GLU A 324 -10.44 24.75 14.04
N ILE A 325 -10.13 24.69 12.74
CA ILE A 325 -8.76 24.83 12.22
C ILE A 325 -8.25 26.24 12.51
N MET A 326 -9.04 27.27 12.19
CA MET A 326 -8.67 28.66 12.44
C MET A 326 -8.50 28.96 13.93
N GLU A 327 -9.34 28.38 14.79
CA GLU A 327 -9.19 28.50 16.25
C GLU A 327 -7.91 27.82 16.72
N PHE A 328 -7.62 26.61 16.24
CA PHE A 328 -6.42 25.86 16.59
C PHE A 328 -5.14 26.64 16.26
N VAL A 329 -5.05 27.25 15.07
CA VAL A 329 -3.81 27.91 14.62
C VAL A 329 -3.53 29.25 15.31
N LYS A 330 -4.50 29.83 16.04
CA LYS A 330 -4.28 31.07 16.83
C LYS A 330 -3.15 30.92 17.83
N GLN A 331 -2.95 29.73 18.40
CA GLN A 331 -1.89 29.47 19.36
C GLN A 331 -0.47 29.67 18.78
N TYR A 332 -0.34 29.63 17.46
CA TYR A 332 0.93 29.80 16.74
C TYR A 332 1.10 31.20 16.16
N ASN A 333 0.15 32.11 16.38
CA ASN A 333 0.18 33.49 15.87
C ASN A 333 0.47 33.59 14.35
N CYS A 334 -0.05 32.65 13.57
CA CYS A 334 0.11 32.65 12.12
C CYS A 334 -0.70 33.81 11.51
N GLN A 335 -0.04 34.67 10.73
CA GLN A 335 -0.69 35.80 10.04
C GLN A 335 -0.82 35.61 8.52
N PHE A 336 -0.23 34.54 8.00
CA PHE A 336 -0.38 34.15 6.60
C PHE A 336 -1.76 33.52 6.32
N PRO A 337 -2.25 33.59 5.06
CA PRO A 337 -3.57 33.08 4.71
C PRO A 337 -3.65 31.55 4.76
N PHE A 338 -4.82 31.08 5.17
CA PHE A 338 -5.25 29.69 5.07
C PHE A 338 -6.31 29.55 3.99
N PHE A 339 -6.18 28.51 3.18
CA PHE A 339 -7.14 28.11 2.16
C PHE A 339 -8.11 27.06 2.71
N GLU A 340 -9.22 26.80 2.01
CA GLU A 340 -10.18 25.76 2.43
C GLU A 340 -9.50 24.40 2.61
N LYS A 341 -10.05 23.57 3.51
CA LYS A 341 -9.56 22.21 3.65
C LYS A 341 -9.92 21.39 2.40
N HIS A 342 -8.93 20.85 1.71
CA HIS A 342 -9.17 20.03 0.52
C HIS A 342 -8.06 19.01 0.27
N ASP A 343 -8.33 18.10 -0.66
CA ASP A 343 -7.40 17.07 -1.12
C ASP A 343 -6.24 17.67 -1.92
N VAL A 344 -5.02 17.18 -1.68
CA VAL A 344 -3.80 17.56 -2.41
C VAL A 344 -3.31 16.44 -3.34
N ASN A 345 -3.85 15.23 -3.21
CA ASN A 345 -3.57 14.06 -4.02
C ASN A 345 -4.85 13.47 -4.65
N GLY A 346 -4.68 12.75 -5.76
CA GLY A 346 -5.76 12.01 -6.40
C GLY A 346 -6.69 12.86 -7.26
N ALA A 347 -7.83 12.29 -7.67
CA ALA A 347 -8.72 12.90 -8.67
C ALA A 347 -9.34 14.24 -8.23
N ASN A 348 -9.44 14.46 -6.91
CA ASN A 348 -9.95 15.70 -6.33
C ASN A 348 -8.82 16.62 -5.86
N ALA A 349 -7.57 16.38 -6.27
CA ALA A 349 -6.46 17.25 -5.90
C ALA A 349 -6.71 18.66 -6.42
N ARG A 350 -6.44 19.67 -5.57
CA ARG A 350 -6.52 21.07 -5.98
C ARG A 350 -5.57 21.36 -7.16
N PRO A 351 -5.90 22.29 -8.07
CA PRO A 351 -5.05 22.68 -9.19
C PRO A 351 -3.64 23.12 -8.75
N VAL A 352 -3.54 23.88 -7.65
CA VAL A 352 -2.26 24.34 -7.07
C VAL A 352 -1.32 23.17 -6.80
N PHE A 353 -1.78 22.15 -6.07
CA PHE A 353 -0.93 21.00 -5.76
C PHE A 353 -0.68 20.13 -6.98
N THR A 354 -1.63 20.02 -7.91
CA THR A 354 -1.39 19.25 -9.13
C THR A 354 -0.28 19.87 -9.97
N TYR A 355 -0.32 21.18 -10.20
CA TYR A 355 0.72 21.91 -10.92
C TYR A 355 2.09 21.74 -10.24
N LEU A 356 2.16 21.99 -8.92
CA LEU A 356 3.43 21.95 -8.18
C LEU A 356 4.04 20.54 -8.15
N LYS A 357 3.23 19.50 -7.93
CA LYS A 357 3.70 18.11 -7.96
C LYS A 357 4.19 17.70 -9.35
N ALA A 358 3.52 18.16 -10.41
CA ALA A 358 3.91 17.85 -11.79
C ALA A 358 5.25 18.52 -12.16
N LYS A 359 5.46 19.79 -11.79
CA LYS A 359 6.71 20.52 -12.08
C LYS A 359 7.86 20.13 -11.13
N LEU A 360 7.55 19.71 -9.91
CA LEU A 360 8.53 19.30 -8.89
C LEU A 360 8.19 17.89 -8.35
N PRO A 361 8.44 16.83 -9.15
CA PRO A 361 8.16 15.45 -8.75
C PRO A 361 9.02 15.03 -7.55
N GLY A 362 8.50 14.10 -6.74
CA GLY A 362 9.24 13.48 -5.65
C GLY A 362 10.00 12.22 -6.11
N SER A 363 10.85 11.69 -5.24
CA SER A 363 11.74 10.55 -5.58
C SER A 363 11.03 9.21 -5.83
N PHE A 364 9.73 9.09 -5.53
CA PHE A 364 8.94 7.85 -5.68
C PHE A 364 7.55 8.13 -6.27
N GLY A 365 7.48 9.07 -7.22
CA GLY A 365 6.25 9.62 -7.75
C GLY A 365 6.03 11.07 -7.34
N ASN A 366 5.04 11.71 -7.96
CA ASN A 366 4.77 13.14 -7.76
C ASN A 366 3.84 13.43 -6.57
N PHE A 367 3.08 12.45 -6.05
CA PHE A 367 2.14 12.66 -4.92
C PHE A 367 2.81 13.23 -3.66
N VAL A 368 2.04 14.00 -2.89
CA VAL A 368 2.43 14.48 -1.55
C VAL A 368 2.43 13.30 -0.58
N LYS A 369 3.52 13.09 0.15
CA LYS A 369 3.69 11.89 0.99
C LYS A 369 3.10 12.02 2.39
N TRP A 370 3.03 13.25 2.91
CA TRP A 370 2.56 13.51 4.27
C TRP A 370 2.21 14.99 4.48
N ASN A 371 1.66 15.30 5.64
CA ASN A 371 1.54 16.65 6.18
C ASN A 371 2.88 17.39 6.16
N PHE A 372 2.84 18.69 5.88
CA PHE A 372 3.98 19.60 5.82
C PHE A 372 4.97 19.32 4.69
N THR A 373 4.53 18.83 3.53
CA THR A 373 5.33 18.97 2.30
C THR A 373 5.28 20.44 1.86
N LYS A 374 6.42 20.99 1.45
CA LYS A 374 6.52 22.39 1.02
C LYS A 374 6.96 22.51 -0.42
N PHE A 375 6.46 23.53 -1.10
CA PHE A 375 6.89 23.92 -2.42
C PHE A 375 7.22 25.40 -2.41
N LEU A 376 8.39 25.75 -2.92
CA LEU A 376 8.82 27.13 -3.07
C LEU A 376 8.66 27.54 -4.54
N VAL A 377 8.04 28.68 -4.75
CA VAL A 377 7.81 29.31 -6.05
C VAL A 377 8.54 30.64 -6.07
N ASP A 378 9.22 30.94 -7.17
CA ASP A 378 9.98 32.17 -7.33
C ASP A 378 9.11 33.41 -7.62
N ARG A 379 9.75 34.57 -7.73
CA ARG A 379 9.10 35.87 -8.01
C ARG A 379 8.43 35.96 -9.39
N ASN A 380 8.64 34.99 -10.28
CA ASN A 380 8.06 34.92 -11.62
C ASN A 380 6.94 33.85 -11.70
N GLY A 381 6.59 33.24 -10.57
CA GLY A 381 5.55 32.21 -10.50
C GLY A 381 6.05 30.84 -10.99
N GLN A 382 7.36 30.64 -11.09
CA GLN A 382 7.96 29.36 -11.49
C GLN A 382 8.29 28.51 -10.26
N PRO A 383 7.95 27.20 -10.25
CA PRO A 383 8.31 26.31 -9.17
C PRO A 383 9.82 26.17 -9.07
N PHE A 384 10.36 26.47 -7.89
CA PHE A 384 11.80 26.43 -7.61
C PHE A 384 12.22 25.10 -7.02
N LYS A 385 11.60 24.68 -5.91
CA LYS A 385 12.02 23.47 -5.17
C LYS A 385 10.93 22.90 -4.29
N ARG A 386 10.96 21.58 -4.09
CA ARG A 386 10.09 20.81 -3.19
C ARG A 386 10.89 20.32 -1.98
N TYR A 387 10.29 20.42 -0.79
CA TYR A 387 10.86 19.96 0.47
C TYR A 387 10.00 18.89 1.11
N ALA A 388 10.65 17.88 1.68
CA ALA A 388 10.01 16.77 2.34
C ALA A 388 9.31 17.20 3.64
N PRO A 389 8.35 16.41 4.15
CA PRO A 389 7.69 16.64 5.44
C PRO A 389 8.63 16.99 6.60
N LYS A 390 9.76 16.29 6.68
CA LYS A 390 10.76 16.42 7.74
C LYS A 390 11.77 17.55 7.53
N ASP A 391 11.81 18.15 6.33
CA ASP A 391 12.63 19.33 6.09
C ASP A 391 11.97 20.51 6.82
N LEU A 392 12.63 20.97 7.89
CA LEU A 392 12.13 22.04 8.73
C LEU A 392 12.17 23.38 7.99
N PRO A 393 11.20 24.28 8.17
CA PRO A 393 11.18 25.56 7.45
C PRO A 393 12.50 26.34 7.50
N PHE A 394 13.18 26.39 8.64
CA PHE A 394 14.47 27.09 8.72
C PHE A 394 15.62 26.40 7.98
N SER A 395 15.53 25.09 7.73
CA SER A 395 16.59 24.36 7.02
C SER A 395 16.78 24.79 5.57
N PHE A 396 15.79 25.47 4.98
CA PHE A 396 15.83 26.02 3.62
C PHE A 396 15.68 27.55 3.57
N GLU A 397 15.98 28.24 4.68
CA GLU A 397 15.92 29.71 4.73
C GLU A 397 16.83 30.38 3.68
N GLU A 398 17.99 29.79 3.38
CA GLU A 398 18.92 30.32 2.36
C GLU A 398 18.33 30.28 0.94
N ASP A 399 17.51 29.28 0.62
CA ASP A 399 16.80 29.22 -0.66
C ASP A 399 15.80 30.39 -0.75
N ILE A 400 15.09 30.72 0.35
CA ILE A 400 14.19 31.87 0.42
C ILE A 400 14.95 33.18 0.22
N LYS A 401 16.05 33.41 0.97
CA LYS A 401 16.87 34.62 0.84
C LYS A 401 17.40 34.80 -0.58
N THR A 402 17.85 33.72 -1.20
CA THR A 402 18.35 33.73 -2.57
C THR A 402 17.28 34.23 -3.54
N LEU A 403 16.04 33.73 -3.44
CA LEU A 403 14.94 34.18 -4.30
C LEU A 403 14.46 35.60 -3.95
N LEU A 404 14.51 36.00 -2.68
CA LEU A 404 14.15 37.37 -2.28
C LEU A 404 15.14 38.41 -2.81
N ALA A 405 16.42 38.06 -2.95
CA ALA A 405 17.45 38.93 -3.51
C ALA A 405 17.34 39.11 -5.04
N GLN A 406 16.60 38.23 -5.74
CA GLN A 406 16.35 38.37 -7.18
C GLN A 406 15.33 39.48 -7.44
N GLN A 407 15.50 40.21 -8.54
CA GLN A 407 14.46 41.10 -9.04
C GLN A 407 13.45 40.28 -9.84
N ALA A 408 12.16 40.61 -9.72
CA ALA A 408 11.15 40.04 -10.62
C ALA A 408 11.48 40.49 -12.05
N THR A 409 11.55 39.57 -13.00
CA THR A 409 11.72 39.95 -14.41
C THR A 409 10.41 40.57 -14.88
N GLU A 410 10.45 41.83 -15.32
CA GLU A 410 9.32 42.46 -16.01
C GLU A 410 9.12 41.73 -17.35
N THR A 411 8.20 40.77 -17.38
CA THR A 411 7.72 40.21 -18.65
C THR A 411 6.86 41.28 -19.34
N SER A 412 7.39 41.75 -20.48
CA SER A 412 6.78 42.71 -21.42
C SER A 412 5.48 42.21 -22.03
#